data_AF-A0A6G3MN68-F1
#
_entry.id   AF-A0A6G3MN68-F1
#
_cell.length_a   1.000
_cell.length_b   1.000
_cell.length_c   1.000
_cell.angle_alpha   90.00
_cell.angle_beta   90.00
_cell.angle_gamma   90.00
#
_symmetry.space_group_name_H-M   'P 1'
#
loop_
_entity.id
_entity.type
_entity.pdbx_description
1 polymer ?
#
loop_
_entity_poly.entity_id
_entity_poly.type
_entity_poly.pdbx_seq_one_letter_code
_entity_poly.pdbx_strand_id
1 'polypeptide(L)'
;IMGNEIKIIVLKNTTNIDAPPKRKHVFTLTEYVMNPRANFRYLVFCLSKRFHNKNWIITLKSLLTTHILTNCPSYKFIRNLAKDTDIFKITNCLQNDTMSSVNMNVLAISYANFLKQKCKAFN
;
A
#
# COMPACT_ATOMS: atom_id res chain seq x y z
N ILE A 1 12.35 14.21 -2.21
CA ILE A 1 10.92 14.10 -1.85
C ILE A 1 10.76 14.52 -0.40
N MET A 2 10.09 15.64 -0.15
CA MET A 2 9.72 16.11 1.20
C MET A 2 8.44 15.39 1.68
N GLY A 3 8.14 15.40 2.99
CA GLY A 3 6.96 14.73 3.57
C GLY A 3 5.64 15.04 2.84
N ASN A 4 5.34 16.31 2.57
CA ASN A 4 4.10 16.69 1.88
C ASN A 4 3.99 16.10 0.45
N GLU A 5 5.11 15.93 -0.25
CA GLU A 5 5.12 15.37 -1.60
C GLU A 5 4.79 13.87 -1.60
N ILE A 6 5.24 13.12 -0.58
CA ILE A 6 4.93 11.68 -0.43
C ILE A 6 3.43 11.47 -0.37
N LYS A 7 2.73 12.24 0.48
CA LYS A 7 1.27 12.14 0.63
C LYS A 7 0.57 12.38 -0.71
N ILE A 8 0.97 13.42 -1.44
CA ILE A 8 0.40 13.76 -2.75
C ILE A 8 0.62 12.61 -3.75
N ILE A 9 1.83 12.06 -3.80
CA ILE A 9 2.16 10.96 -4.71
C ILE A 9 1.34 9.70 -4.37
N VAL A 10 1.23 9.35 -3.08
CA VAL A 10 0.39 8.23 -2.62
C VAL A 10 -1.06 8.43 -3.03
N LEU A 11 -1.63 9.62 -2.84
CA LEU A 11 -3.01 9.93 -3.24
C LEU A 11 -3.20 9.82 -4.77
N LYS A 12 -2.26 10.37 -5.56
CA LYS A 12 -2.29 10.29 -7.02
C LYS A 12 -2.12 8.85 -7.54
N ASN A 13 -1.39 8.01 -6.83
CA ASN A 13 -1.19 6.61 -7.21
C ASN A 13 -2.39 5.71 -6.86
N THR A 14 -3.19 6.12 -5.87
CA THR A 14 -4.28 5.33 -5.30
C THR A 14 -5.65 5.98 -5.51
N THR A 15 -5.88 6.58 -6.68
CA THR A 15 -7.22 7.13 -7.03
C THR A 15 -8.25 6.01 -7.15
N ASN A 16 -9.53 6.36 -7.04
CA ASN A 16 -10.68 5.46 -7.29
C ASN A 16 -10.94 5.17 -8.78
N ILE A 17 -10.05 5.60 -9.68
CA ILE A 17 -10.12 5.25 -11.09
C ILE A 17 -9.72 3.79 -11.23
N ASP A 18 -10.61 2.99 -11.83
CA ASP A 18 -10.41 1.58 -12.13
C ASP A 18 -9.37 1.40 -13.25
N ALA A 19 -8.11 1.55 -12.85
CA ALA A 19 -6.93 1.43 -13.68
C ALA A 19 -5.73 1.10 -12.79
N PRO A 20 -4.68 0.48 -13.35
CA PRO A 20 -3.45 0.20 -12.61
C PRO A 20 -2.83 1.46 -11.98
N PRO A 21 -2.05 1.33 -10.90
CA PRO A 21 -1.23 2.42 -10.37
C PRO A 21 -0.37 3.05 -11.47
N LYS A 22 -0.39 4.39 -11.58
CA LYS A 22 0.29 5.09 -12.68
C LYS A 22 1.80 4.90 -12.56
N ARG A 23 2.44 4.39 -13.62
CA ARG A 23 3.88 4.08 -13.66
C ARG A 23 4.77 5.19 -13.09
N LYS A 24 4.50 6.46 -13.43
CA LYS A 24 5.28 7.60 -12.93
C LYS A 24 5.28 7.73 -11.41
N HIS A 25 4.14 7.50 -10.75
CA HIS A 25 4.04 7.63 -9.29
C HIS A 25 4.66 6.42 -8.58
N VAL A 26 4.49 5.23 -9.15
CA VAL A 26 5.20 4.03 -8.69
C VAL A 26 6.72 4.24 -8.79
N PHE A 27 7.22 4.72 -9.92
CA PHE A 27 8.64 5.01 -10.13
C PHE A 27 9.18 5.97 -9.06
N THR A 28 8.51 7.10 -8.83
CA THR A 28 8.92 8.06 -7.80
C THR A 28 8.93 7.46 -6.39
N LEU A 29 7.96 6.60 -6.04
CA LEU A 29 7.94 5.91 -4.75
C LEU A 29 9.04 4.84 -4.66
N THR A 30 9.35 4.16 -5.75
CA THR A 30 10.45 3.19 -5.84
C THR A 30 11.80 3.87 -5.61
N GLU A 31 12.06 4.99 -6.28
CA GLU A 31 13.26 5.80 -6.03
C GLU A 31 13.34 6.27 -4.57
N TYR A 32 12.19 6.66 -4.00
CA TYR A 32 12.14 7.04 -2.59
C TYR A 32 12.56 5.88 -1.68
N VAL A 33 12.01 4.67 -1.84
CA VAL A 33 12.33 3.55 -0.94
C VAL A 33 13.75 2.99 -1.12
N MET A 34 14.36 3.23 -2.29
CA MET A 34 15.76 2.91 -2.53
C MET A 34 16.74 3.95 -1.97
N ASN A 35 16.28 5.17 -1.66
CA ASN A 35 17.14 6.20 -1.08
C ASN A 35 17.59 5.83 0.34
N PRO A 36 18.91 5.78 0.63
CA PRO A 36 19.42 5.40 1.95
C PRO A 36 18.95 6.27 3.12
N ARG A 37 18.55 7.53 2.85
CA ARG A 37 18.08 8.52 3.83
C ARG A 37 16.56 8.60 3.91
N ALA A 38 15.83 7.72 3.22
CA ALA A 38 14.38 7.77 3.20
C ALA A 38 13.76 7.52 4.58
N ASN A 39 12.79 8.35 4.94
CA ASN A 39 11.97 8.16 6.13
C ASN A 39 10.71 7.36 5.77
N PHE A 40 10.72 6.06 6.09
CA PHE A 40 9.60 5.18 5.76
C PHE A 40 8.37 5.42 6.64
N ARG A 41 8.53 5.96 7.85
CA ARG A 41 7.41 6.09 8.82
C ARG A 41 6.25 6.89 8.23
N TYR A 42 6.54 8.00 7.56
CA TYR A 42 5.51 8.83 6.94
C TYR A 42 4.88 8.18 5.69
N LEU A 43 5.67 7.45 4.90
CA LEU A 43 5.15 6.69 3.75
C LEU A 43 4.21 5.57 4.22
N VAL A 44 4.62 4.80 5.23
CA VAL A 44 3.79 3.74 5.83
C VAL A 44 2.50 4.32 6.40
N PHE A 45 2.58 5.45 7.11
CA PHE A 45 1.39 6.16 7.59
C PHE A 45 0.45 6.58 6.44
N CYS A 46 0.99 7.12 5.35
CA CYS A 46 0.16 7.51 4.20
C CYS A 46 -0.50 6.30 3.54
N LEU A 47 0.22 5.19 3.36
CA LEU A 47 -0.30 3.96 2.79
C LEU A 47 -1.35 3.31 3.69
N SER A 48 -1.13 3.28 5.02
CA SER A 48 -2.09 2.69 5.96
C SER A 48 -3.43 3.39 5.93
N LYS A 49 -3.45 4.73 5.81
CA LYS A 49 -4.69 5.49 5.61
C LYS A 49 -5.43 5.12 4.31
N ARG A 50 -4.75 4.57 3.31
CA ARG A 50 -5.38 4.07 2.07
C ARG A 50 -5.87 2.63 2.19
N PHE A 51 -5.21 1.78 2.99
CA PHE A 51 -5.66 0.40 3.26
C PHE A 51 -7.05 0.35 3.90
N HIS A 52 -7.35 1.32 4.76
CA HIS A 52 -8.63 1.41 5.47
C HIS A 52 -9.67 2.30 4.75
N ASN A 53 -9.59 2.40 3.42
CA ASN A 53 -10.59 3.15 2.65
C ASN A 53 -11.85 2.30 2.40
N LYS A 54 -13.02 2.95 2.34
CA LYS A 54 -14.30 2.30 1.98
C LYS A 54 -14.40 1.95 0.49
N ASN A 55 -13.53 2.51 -0.36
CA ASN A 55 -13.48 2.18 -1.77
C ASN A 55 -12.40 1.11 -2.00
N TRP A 56 -12.85 -0.08 -2.42
CA TRP A 56 -11.97 -1.23 -2.66
C TRP A 56 -10.89 -0.97 -3.71
N ILE A 57 -11.13 -0.12 -4.72
CA ILE A 57 -10.12 0.25 -5.74
C ILE A 57 -8.94 0.98 -5.07
N ILE A 58 -9.24 1.93 -4.18
CA ILE A 58 -8.23 2.67 -3.42
C ILE A 58 -7.42 1.70 -2.56
N THR A 59 -8.10 0.81 -1.83
CA THR A 59 -7.47 -0.19 -0.97
C THR A 59 -6.57 -1.12 -1.77
N LEU A 60 -7.08 -1.76 -2.82
CA LEU A 60 -6.29 -2.69 -3.65
C LEU A 60 -5.09 -2.00 -4.29
N LYS A 61 -5.25 -0.80 -4.87
CA LYS A 61 -4.12 -0.06 -5.46
C LYS A 61 -3.06 0.30 -4.43
N SER A 62 -3.47 0.62 -3.20
CA SER A 62 -2.50 0.88 -2.12
C SER A 62 -1.74 -0.39 -1.70
N LEU A 63 -2.41 -1.53 -1.62
CA LEU A 63 -1.76 -2.83 -1.35
C LEU A 63 -0.82 -3.23 -2.50
N LEU A 64 -1.25 -3.09 -3.76
CA LEU A 64 -0.41 -3.35 -4.94
C LEU A 64 0.83 -2.44 -4.97
N THR A 65 0.64 -1.14 -4.68
CA THR A 65 1.76 -0.20 -4.55
C THR A 65 2.73 -0.68 -3.48
N THR A 66 2.22 -1.09 -2.32
CA THR A 66 3.04 -1.61 -1.22
C THR A 66 3.80 -2.86 -1.63
N HIS A 67 3.15 -3.81 -2.32
CA HIS A 67 3.80 -4.99 -2.85
C HIS A 67 4.99 -4.62 -3.74
N ILE A 68 4.78 -3.73 -4.72
CA ILE A 68 5.85 -3.29 -5.63
C ILE A 68 7.04 -2.73 -4.84
N LEU A 69 6.77 -1.86 -3.86
CA LEU A 69 7.82 -1.27 -3.03
C LEU A 69 8.56 -2.32 -2.17
N THR A 70 7.88 -3.36 -1.69
CA THR A 70 8.52 -4.46 -0.96
C THR A 70 9.38 -5.39 -1.81
N ASN A 71 9.23 -5.36 -3.13
CA ASN A 71 10.06 -6.13 -4.07
C ASN A 71 11.27 -5.34 -4.61
N CYS A 72 11.50 -4.13 -4.12
CA CYS A 72 12.69 -3.36 -4.49
C CYS A 72 13.96 -4.06 -3.96
N PRO A 73 15.13 -3.90 -4.60
CA PRO A 73 16.39 -4.51 -4.14
C PRO A 73 16.79 -4.12 -2.70
N SER A 74 16.36 -2.95 -2.25
CA SER A 74 16.54 -2.50 -0.87
C SER A 74 15.52 -3.16 0.07
N TYR A 75 15.99 -4.06 0.94
CA TYR A 75 15.16 -4.68 1.97
C TYR A 75 14.75 -3.74 3.12
N LYS A 76 15.22 -2.49 3.14
CA LYS A 76 14.96 -1.56 4.25
C LYS A 76 13.47 -1.27 4.43
N PHE A 77 12.72 -1.16 3.33
CA PHE A 77 11.29 -0.86 3.40
C PHE A 77 10.48 -2.05 3.92
N ILE A 78 10.69 -3.26 3.38
CA ILE A 78 9.99 -4.46 3.86
C ILE A 78 10.33 -4.78 5.32
N ARG A 79 11.60 -4.62 5.74
CA ARG A 79 12.01 -4.74 7.15
C ARG A 79 11.37 -3.66 8.03
N ASN A 80 11.11 -2.47 7.51
CA ASN A 80 10.38 -1.44 8.26
C ASN A 80 8.91 -1.83 8.48
N LEU A 81 8.25 -2.40 7.47
CA LEU A 81 6.89 -2.94 7.59
C LEU A 81 6.82 -4.15 8.53
N ALA A 82 7.87 -4.97 8.57
CA ALA A 82 7.93 -6.14 9.44
C ALA A 82 7.82 -5.79 10.95
N LYS A 83 8.25 -4.58 11.33
CA LYS A 83 8.17 -4.07 12.72
C LYS A 83 6.75 -3.86 13.21
N ASP A 84 5.81 -3.57 12.31
CA ASP A 84 4.39 -3.39 12.61
C ASP A 84 3.56 -3.89 11.43
N THR A 85 3.16 -5.16 11.49
CA THR A 85 2.35 -5.80 10.46
C THR A 85 0.84 -5.63 10.68
N ASP A 86 0.42 -4.94 11.74
CA ASP A 86 -1.00 -4.70 12.01
C ASP A 86 -1.59 -3.60 11.14
N ILE A 87 -0.75 -2.83 10.45
CA ILE A 87 -1.15 -1.96 9.35
C ILE A 87 -1.93 -2.71 8.24
N PHE A 88 -1.76 -4.04 8.12
CA PHE A 88 -2.47 -4.87 7.14
C PHE A 88 -3.80 -5.43 7.66
N LYS A 89 -4.23 -5.08 8.88
CA LYS A 89 -5.49 -5.56 9.48
C LYS A 89 -6.70 -4.83 8.89
N ILE A 90 -7.03 -5.17 7.64
CA ILE A 90 -8.20 -4.63 6.94
C ILE A 90 -9.44 -5.40 7.38
N THR A 91 -10.47 -4.69 7.83
CA THR A 91 -11.72 -5.29 8.33
C THR A 91 -12.87 -5.15 7.33
N ASN A 92 -13.00 -4.01 6.65
CA ASN A 92 -14.06 -3.79 5.68
C ASN A 92 -13.74 -2.63 4.71
N CYS A 93 -13.75 -2.92 3.41
CA CYS A 93 -13.61 -1.96 2.31
C CYS A 93 -14.83 -1.96 1.37
N LEU A 94 -15.99 -2.39 1.87
CA LEU A 94 -17.24 -2.40 1.11
C LEU A 94 -17.71 -0.97 0.83
N GLN A 95 -17.76 -0.62 -0.45
CA GLN A 95 -18.33 0.65 -0.91
C GLN A 95 -19.87 0.58 -0.95
N ASN A 96 -20.38 -0.60 -1.31
CA ASN A 96 -21.79 -0.96 -1.38
C ASN A 96 -21.94 -2.47 -1.19
N ASP A 97 -23.19 -2.93 -1.05
CA ASP A 97 -23.51 -4.35 -0.86
C ASP A 97 -23.69 -5.11 -2.19
N THR A 98 -23.04 -4.63 -3.26
CA THR A 98 -23.04 -5.37 -4.54
C THR A 98 -22.15 -6.59 -4.43
N MET A 99 -22.52 -7.68 -5.11
CA MET A 99 -21.71 -8.91 -5.16
C MET A 99 -20.25 -8.64 -5.60
N SER A 100 -20.05 -7.71 -6.55
CA SER A 100 -18.73 -7.28 -6.98
C SER A 100 -17.91 -6.67 -5.83
N SER A 101 -18.50 -5.75 -5.06
CA SER A 101 -17.86 -5.13 -3.90
C SER A 101 -17.53 -6.14 -2.80
N VAL A 102 -18.40 -7.12 -2.56
CA VAL A 102 -18.15 -8.24 -1.63
C VAL A 102 -16.94 -9.06 -2.06
N ASN A 103 -16.90 -9.48 -3.33
CA ASN A 103 -15.76 -10.23 -3.87
C ASN A 103 -14.45 -9.44 -3.77
N MET A 104 -14.48 -8.14 -4.09
CA MET A 104 -13.30 -7.27 -4.00
C MET A 104 -12.83 -7.06 -2.56
N ASN A 105 -13.75 -7.00 -1.59
CA ASN A 105 -13.41 -6.94 -0.18
C ASN A 105 -12.69 -8.21 0.29
N VAL A 106 -13.19 -9.39 -0.10
CA VAL A 106 -12.53 -10.68 0.18
C VAL A 106 -11.13 -10.73 -0.43
N LEU A 107 -10.98 -10.26 -1.67
CA LEU A 107 -9.68 -10.17 -2.34
C LEU A 107 -8.71 -9.24 -1.59
N ALA A 108 -9.18 -8.06 -1.16
CA ALA A 108 -8.36 -7.10 -0.44
C ALA A 108 -7.86 -7.65 0.91
N ILE A 109 -8.74 -8.30 1.67
CA ILE A 109 -8.38 -8.94 2.96
C ILE A 109 -7.37 -10.06 2.72
N SER A 110 -7.62 -10.93 1.74
CA SER A 110 -6.71 -12.03 1.39
C SER A 110 -5.33 -11.52 0.99
N TYR A 111 -5.29 -10.46 0.19
CA TYR A 111 -4.03 -9.88 -0.30
C TYR A 111 -3.27 -9.12 0.81
N ALA A 112 -3.98 -8.45 1.72
CA ALA A 112 -3.38 -7.84 2.89
C ALA A 112 -2.77 -8.91 3.82
N ASN A 113 -3.45 -10.04 4.02
CA ASN A 113 -2.91 -11.18 4.76
C ASN A 113 -1.65 -11.76 4.09
N PHE A 114 -1.65 -11.89 2.75
CA PHE A 114 -0.45 -12.28 2.01
C PHE A 114 0.72 -11.32 2.28
N LEU A 115 0.49 -10.00 2.18
CA LEU A 115 1.53 -9.00 2.46
C LEU A 115 2.00 -9.02 3.91
N LYS A 116 1.09 -9.25 4.87
CA LYS A 116 1.43 -9.45 6.28
C LYS A 116 2.40 -10.62 6.46
N GLN A 117 2.09 -11.78 5.88
CA GLN A 117 2.97 -12.95 5.97
C GLN A 117 4.30 -12.72 5.25
N LYS A 118 4.27 -12.09 4.06
CA LYS A 118 5.48 -11.68 3.34
C LYS A 118 6.37 -10.80 4.22
N CYS A 119 5.83 -9.79 4.91
CA CYS A 119 6.64 -8.92 5.77
C CYS A 119 7.21 -9.65 6.99
N LYS A 120 6.45 -10.57 7.60
CA LYS A 120 6.92 -11.37 8.74
C LYS A 120 8.15 -12.24 8.40
N ALA A 121 8.27 -12.70 7.16
CA ALA A 121 9.45 -13.45 6.71
C ALA A 121 10.76 -12.62 6.70
N PHE A 122 10.67 -11.30 6.92
CA PHE A 122 11.81 -10.38 6.96
C PHE A 122 11.93 -9.66 8.31
N ASN A 123 11.22 -10.13 9.34
CA ASN A 123 11.42 -9.69 10.73
C ASN A 123 12.65 -10.40 11.32
#